data_AF-A0A1D6E8V6-F1
#
_entry.id   AF-A0A1D6E8V6-F1
#
_cell.length_a   1.000
_cell.length_b   1.000
_cell.length_c   1.000
_cell.angle_alpha   90.00
_cell.angle_beta   90.00
_cell.angle_gamma   90.00
#
_symmetry.space_group_name_H-M   'P 1'
#
loop_
_entity.id
_entity.type
_entity.pdbx_description
1 polymer ?
#
loop_
_entity_poly.entity_id
_entity_poly.type
_entity_poly.pdbx_seq_one_letter_code
_entity_poly.pdbx_strand_id
1 'polypeptide(L)'
;MLPYLDAVGGMLFPEKTSIWLAENDSGVLGYHDIWIHELPGILLQSIDKAPLVTKVALELLLRIGQYFPAVDCGRLRPFMKLFGVESLPGAVDLGPFVKLPRDCQELAISCLYYFPSLLPDVIEPLASCCLSDALEPLILFRAIEVLQSTYKAGSLHITEQLSFLLLLMARFRVHPGDIVTLEDSSKLSNWDTFKSLNRLILTSLSEMGDGSLVLELIWNNLFNAIAQKPSLHNMNGLLRIIVTLDAGTSKLMNGNVVKLIAGYLVDASLDLSKSTEFGFQPDKTRLFQYFLKPCTIMFDKNDKVLCSTLESLKSFVTGGDHLLSSVSNLNYPGELSCRVCAVTTILIFLCNDRKLHRNLSLGKLVIKGILEYIRHQLDSSVPDVTHVGKQKLKSAFEQLKTKALQLNCWDRSELEGFSSAT
;
A
#
# COMPACT_ATOMS: atom_id res chain seq x y z
N MET A 1 29.89 -15.18 30.16
CA MET A 1 29.75 -14.43 28.90
C MET A 1 29.50 -12.95 29.15
N LEU A 2 28.51 -12.56 29.97
CA LEU A 2 28.26 -11.14 30.32
C LEU A 2 29.50 -10.37 30.83
N PRO A 3 30.28 -10.87 31.84
CA PRO A 3 31.47 -10.16 32.29
C PRO A 3 32.56 -9.99 31.22
N TYR A 4 32.58 -10.88 30.21
CA TYR A 4 33.50 -10.77 29.09
C TYR A 4 33.04 -9.69 28.11
N LEU A 5 31.73 -9.60 27.81
CA LEU A 5 31.20 -8.53 26.97
C LEU A 5 31.29 -7.16 27.64
N ASP A 6 31.13 -7.09 28.97
CA ASP A 6 31.37 -5.88 29.74
C ASP A 6 32.84 -5.45 29.65
N ALA A 7 33.77 -6.41 29.80
CA ALA A 7 35.20 -6.15 29.62
C ALA A 7 35.53 -5.70 28.19
N VAL A 8 34.92 -6.31 27.17
CA VAL A 8 35.03 -5.90 25.76
C VAL A 8 34.50 -4.50 25.56
N GLY A 9 33.35 -4.16 26.16
CA GLY A 9 32.82 -2.79 26.15
C GLY A 9 33.81 -1.80 26.75
N GLY A 10 34.44 -2.13 27.87
CA GLY A 10 35.50 -1.32 28.49
C GLY A 10 36.77 -1.20 27.64
N MET A 11 37.10 -2.23 26.84
CA MET A 11 38.25 -2.21 25.91
C MET A 11 37.95 -1.41 24.63
N LEU A 12 36.72 -1.52 24.10
CA LEU A 12 36.28 -0.79 22.91
C LEU A 12 36.01 0.70 23.21
N PHE A 13 35.61 1.02 24.45
CA PHE A 13 35.21 2.36 24.88
C PHE A 13 35.80 2.71 26.25
N PRO A 14 37.10 3.01 26.36
CA PRO A 14 37.70 3.38 27.65
C PRO A 14 37.08 4.69 28.17
N GLU A 15 36.47 4.65 29.37
CA GLU A 15 35.75 5.78 30.01
C GLU A 15 36.61 7.02 30.32
N LYS A 16 37.91 6.96 30.03
CA LYS A 16 38.85 8.06 30.24
C LYS A 16 39.80 8.14 29.05
N THR A 17 39.48 8.99 28.07
CA THR A 17 40.40 10.03 27.58
C THR A 17 39.70 10.92 26.57
N SER A 18 39.64 12.21 26.90
CA SER A 18 39.48 13.35 25.98
C SER A 18 40.68 13.52 25.02
N ILE A 19 41.37 12.43 24.73
CA ILE A 19 42.54 12.36 23.86
C ILE A 19 42.11 11.39 22.78
N TRP A 20 41.81 11.95 21.61
CA TRP A 20 41.72 11.23 20.35
C TRP A 20 42.76 10.11 20.36
N LEU A 21 42.32 8.87 20.14
CA LEU A 21 43.22 7.77 19.81
C LEU A 21 43.96 8.21 18.54
N ALA A 22 45.13 8.81 18.75
CA ALA A 22 46.04 9.22 17.71
C ALA A 22 46.54 7.93 17.05
N GLU A 23 45.91 7.56 15.94
CA GLU A 23 46.36 6.82 14.74
C GLU A 23 47.48 5.75 14.79
N ASN A 24 48.07 5.36 15.93
CA ASN A 24 49.33 4.62 15.94
C ASN A 24 49.45 3.42 16.91
N ASP A 25 48.40 3.02 17.63
CA ASP A 25 48.43 1.74 18.34
C ASP A 25 47.85 0.61 17.46
N SER A 26 48.72 0.01 16.65
CA SER A 26 48.41 -1.13 15.76
C SER A 26 47.82 -2.33 16.49
N GLY A 27 48.14 -2.51 17.78
CA GLY A 27 47.56 -3.56 18.62
C GLY A 27 46.10 -3.30 18.99
N VAL A 28 45.75 -2.04 19.30
CA VAL A 28 44.38 -1.64 19.65
C VAL A 28 43.47 -1.77 18.43
N LEU A 29 43.91 -1.35 17.24
CA LEU A 29 43.20 -1.55 15.97
C LEU A 29 42.91 -3.04 15.68
N GLY A 30 43.88 -3.93 15.96
CA GLY A 30 43.71 -5.38 15.75
C GLY A 30 42.64 -6.03 16.63
N TYR A 31 42.51 -5.61 17.89
CA TYR A 31 41.45 -6.14 18.78
C TYR A 31 40.06 -5.60 18.42
N HIS A 32 39.95 -4.33 18.02
CA HIS A 32 38.69 -3.76 17.51
C HIS A 32 38.18 -4.56 16.32
N ASP A 33 39.08 -4.84 15.38
CA ASP A 33 38.79 -5.60 14.16
C ASP A 33 38.27 -7.01 14.44
N ILE A 34 38.83 -7.70 15.44
CA ILE A 34 38.40 -9.04 15.85
C ILE A 34 37.00 -8.97 16.47
N TRP A 35 36.73 -8.01 17.35
CA TRP A 35 35.43 -7.93 18.01
C TRP A 35 34.31 -7.50 17.06
N ILE A 36 34.59 -6.61 16.11
CA ILE A 36 33.64 -6.25 15.04
C ILE A 36 33.25 -7.50 14.23
N HIS A 37 34.19 -8.42 14.00
CA HIS A 37 33.94 -9.67 13.29
C HIS A 37 33.14 -10.70 14.12
N GLU A 38 33.49 -10.88 15.39
CA GLU A 38 32.90 -11.93 16.24
C GLU A 38 31.53 -11.58 16.82
N LEU A 39 31.28 -10.29 17.08
CA LEU A 39 30.10 -9.83 17.81
C LEU A 39 28.76 -10.19 17.10
N PRO A 40 28.63 -10.09 15.77
CA PRO A 40 27.45 -10.61 15.06
C PRO A 40 27.23 -12.12 15.25
N GLY A 41 28.32 -12.91 15.31
CA GLY A 41 28.24 -14.36 15.55
C GLY A 41 27.74 -14.68 16.96
N ILE A 42 28.29 -13.97 17.96
CA ILE A 42 27.86 -14.07 19.36
C ILE A 42 26.39 -13.68 19.51
N LEU A 43 25.97 -12.60 18.83
CA LEU A 43 24.57 -12.18 18.79
C LEU A 43 23.68 -13.34 18.31
N LEU A 44 23.93 -13.89 17.11
CA LEU A 44 23.09 -14.94 16.54
C LEU A 44 23.03 -16.20 17.42
N GLN A 45 24.12 -16.57 18.09
CA GLN A 45 24.17 -17.75 18.96
C GLN A 45 23.45 -17.55 20.31
N SER A 46 23.28 -16.29 20.74
CA SER A 46 22.74 -15.94 22.06
C SER A 46 21.23 -15.70 22.07
N ILE A 47 20.59 -15.46 20.92
CA ILE A 47 19.18 -15.06 20.81
C ILE A 47 18.23 -15.93 21.64
N ASP A 48 18.29 -17.25 21.48
CA ASP A 48 17.38 -18.17 22.17
C ASP A 48 17.90 -18.64 23.54
N LYS A 49 19.20 -18.44 23.81
CA LYS A 49 19.91 -19.06 24.94
C LYS A 49 20.22 -18.09 26.07
N ALA A 50 20.39 -16.81 25.76
CA ALA A 50 20.85 -15.80 26.70
C ALA A 50 20.36 -14.39 26.33
N PRO A 51 19.09 -14.03 26.65
CA PRO A 51 18.50 -12.74 26.28
C PRO A 51 19.31 -11.51 26.73
N LEU A 52 19.92 -11.57 27.92
CA LEU A 52 20.79 -10.49 28.41
C LEU A 52 22.04 -10.32 27.55
N VAL A 53 22.63 -11.42 27.06
CA VAL A 53 23.79 -11.39 26.17
C VAL A 53 23.42 -10.79 24.82
N THR A 54 22.25 -11.16 24.28
CA THR A 54 21.70 -10.59 23.04
C THR A 54 21.61 -9.06 23.14
N LYS A 55 21.05 -8.55 24.24
CA LYS A 55 20.92 -7.11 24.47
C LYS A 55 22.27 -6.41 24.53
N VAL A 56 23.20 -6.91 25.35
CA VAL A 56 24.55 -6.32 25.47
C VAL A 56 25.29 -6.34 24.13
N ALA A 57 25.17 -7.43 23.35
CA ALA A 57 25.78 -7.50 22.03
C ALA A 57 25.22 -6.44 21.06
N LEU A 58 23.91 -6.19 21.08
CA LEU A 58 23.26 -5.14 20.29
C LEU A 58 23.67 -3.73 20.75
N GLU A 59 23.77 -3.50 22.06
CA GLU A 59 24.24 -2.22 22.60
C GLU A 59 25.69 -1.94 22.21
N LEU A 60 26.55 -2.96 22.22
CA LEU A 60 27.93 -2.86 21.75
C LEU A 60 28.00 -2.57 20.25
N LEU A 61 27.22 -3.27 19.42
CA LEU A 61 27.12 -2.99 17.98
C LEU A 61 26.68 -1.54 17.72
N LEU A 62 25.67 -1.06 18.44
CA LEU A 62 25.19 0.31 18.31
C LEU A 62 26.29 1.32 18.66
N ARG A 63 27.01 1.11 19.76
CA ARG A 63 28.14 1.98 20.15
C ARG A 63 29.26 1.92 19.12
N ILE A 64 29.59 0.75 18.56
CA ILE A 64 30.60 0.64 17.50
C ILE A 64 30.22 1.54 16.32
N GLY A 65 28.97 1.47 15.86
CA GLY A 65 28.49 2.33 14.77
C GLY A 65 28.54 3.82 15.10
N GLN A 66 28.26 4.20 16.35
CA GLN A 66 28.30 5.60 16.80
C GLN A 66 29.71 6.19 16.86
N TYR A 67 30.68 5.41 17.34
CA TYR A 67 32.05 5.87 17.53
C TYR A 67 32.92 5.68 16.28
N PHE A 68 32.60 4.71 15.42
CA PHE A 68 33.41 4.33 14.27
C PHE A 68 32.58 4.28 12.97
N PRO A 69 32.19 5.44 12.41
CA PRO A 69 31.31 5.52 11.25
C PRO A 69 31.94 5.02 9.93
N ALA A 70 33.26 4.80 9.89
CA ALA A 70 34.01 4.32 8.71
C ALA A 70 34.40 2.84 8.79
N VAL A 71 33.83 2.07 9.73
CA VAL A 71 34.12 0.62 9.86
C VAL A 71 33.74 -0.11 8.58
N ASP A 72 34.66 -0.97 8.10
CA ASP A 72 34.36 -1.90 7.02
C ASP A 72 33.27 -2.88 7.47
N CYS A 73 32.04 -2.54 7.09
CA CYS A 73 30.86 -3.30 7.42
C CYS A 73 30.78 -4.64 6.67
N GLY A 74 31.70 -4.96 5.75
CA GLY A 74 31.78 -6.29 5.15
C GLY A 74 31.90 -7.40 6.21
N ARG A 75 32.50 -7.06 7.37
CA ARG A 75 32.64 -7.95 8.53
C ARG A 75 31.37 -8.07 9.37
N LEU A 76 30.43 -7.13 9.21
CA LEU A 76 29.13 -7.14 9.87
C LEU A 76 28.06 -7.90 9.07
N ARG A 77 28.39 -8.50 7.92
CA ARG A 77 27.45 -9.30 7.12
C ARG A 77 26.66 -10.36 7.92
N PRO A 78 27.22 -11.06 8.94
CA PRO A 78 26.41 -11.99 9.71
C PRO A 78 25.27 -11.31 10.48
N PHE A 79 25.38 -10.02 10.82
CA PHE A 79 24.31 -9.24 11.45
C PHE A 79 23.03 -9.22 10.60
N MET A 80 23.17 -9.22 9.27
CA MET A 80 22.03 -9.20 8.35
C MET A 80 21.12 -10.43 8.50
N LYS A 81 21.69 -11.58 8.87
CA LYS A 81 20.94 -12.82 9.13
C LYS A 81 19.92 -12.68 10.26
N LEU A 82 20.05 -11.64 11.09
CA LEU A 82 19.07 -11.30 12.12
C LEU A 82 17.70 -11.02 11.48
N PHE A 83 17.67 -10.32 10.34
CA PHE A 83 16.44 -9.93 9.65
C PHE A 83 15.95 -11.04 8.70
N GLY A 84 16.86 -11.83 8.14
CA GLY A 84 16.52 -12.98 7.32
C GLY A 84 17.55 -13.25 6.25
N VAL A 85 17.26 -14.27 5.44
CA VAL A 85 18.07 -14.64 4.28
C VAL A 85 17.12 -14.87 3.12
N GLU A 86 17.51 -14.42 1.92
CA GLU A 86 16.80 -14.77 0.69
C GLU A 86 17.00 -16.28 0.42
N SER A 87 15.92 -17.05 0.43
CA SER A 87 15.95 -18.50 0.29
C SER A 87 15.64 -18.97 -1.13
N LEU A 88 14.73 -18.27 -1.82
CA LEU A 88 14.44 -18.39 -3.25
C LEU A 88 14.15 -17.00 -3.82
N PRO A 89 14.22 -16.80 -5.16
CA PRO A 89 13.87 -15.52 -5.77
C PRO A 89 12.46 -15.06 -5.32
N GLY A 90 12.41 -13.99 -4.53
CA GLY A 90 11.17 -13.42 -3.98
C GLY A 90 10.59 -14.11 -2.74
N ALA A 91 11.32 -15.06 -2.13
CA ALA A 91 10.99 -15.65 -0.83
C ALA A 91 12.11 -15.38 0.17
N VAL A 92 11.75 -14.71 1.28
CA VAL A 92 12.67 -14.41 2.38
C VAL A 92 12.30 -15.24 3.59
N ASP A 93 13.26 -16.03 4.07
CA ASP A 93 13.13 -16.72 5.34
C ASP A 93 13.35 -15.71 6.46
N LEU A 94 12.31 -15.46 7.25
CA LEU A 94 12.35 -14.50 8.35
C LEU A 94 13.41 -14.90 9.37
N GLY A 95 14.30 -13.95 9.66
CA GLY A 95 15.31 -14.11 10.69
C GLY A 95 14.72 -14.01 12.10
N PRO A 96 15.55 -14.24 13.13
CA PRO A 96 15.12 -14.20 14.52
C PRO A 96 14.65 -12.82 15.01
N PHE A 97 14.90 -11.74 14.25
CA PHE A 97 14.50 -10.37 14.59
C PHE A 97 13.07 -10.24 15.11
N VAL A 98 12.10 -10.84 14.42
CA VAL A 98 10.67 -10.72 14.77
C VAL A 98 10.31 -11.35 16.12
N LYS A 99 11.18 -12.22 16.67
CA LYS A 99 10.99 -12.90 17.96
C LYS A 99 11.76 -12.24 19.11
N LEU A 100 12.62 -11.27 18.81
CA LEU A 100 13.40 -10.58 19.83
C LEU A 100 12.49 -9.75 20.75
N PRO A 101 12.88 -9.57 22.03
CA PRO A 101 12.26 -8.57 22.89
C PRO A 101 12.28 -7.18 22.24
N ARG A 102 11.26 -6.37 22.52
CA ARG A 102 11.04 -5.07 21.88
C ARG A 102 12.27 -4.14 21.97
N ASP A 103 12.93 -4.07 23.12
CA ASP A 103 14.12 -3.24 23.31
C ASP A 103 15.29 -3.70 22.42
N CYS A 104 15.46 -5.01 22.25
CA CYS A 104 16.44 -5.58 21.33
C CYS A 104 16.06 -5.30 19.86
N GLN A 105 14.78 -5.32 19.50
CA GLN A 105 14.34 -4.94 18.15
C GLN A 105 14.65 -3.46 17.85
N GLU A 106 14.39 -2.56 18.80
CA GLU A 106 14.70 -1.14 18.66
C GLU A 106 16.21 -0.89 18.50
N LEU A 107 17.05 -1.59 19.28
CA LEU A 107 18.51 -1.53 19.16
C LEU A 107 18.98 -2.05 17.80
N ALA A 108 18.47 -3.20 17.36
CA ALA A 108 18.85 -3.81 16.08
C ALA A 108 18.49 -2.90 14.90
N ILE A 109 17.29 -2.31 14.88
CA ILE A 109 16.92 -1.32 13.86
C ILE A 109 17.84 -0.11 13.95
N SER A 110 18.12 0.40 15.15
CA SER A 110 18.96 1.60 15.32
C SER A 110 20.38 1.40 14.82
N CYS A 111 20.93 0.18 14.87
CA CYS A 111 22.22 -0.15 14.26
C CYS A 111 22.25 0.11 12.74
N LEU A 112 21.13 -0.07 12.03
CA LEU A 112 21.06 0.11 10.57
C LEU A 112 21.32 1.55 10.12
N TYR A 113 21.09 2.54 10.99
CA TYR A 113 21.46 3.92 10.72
C TYR A 113 22.98 4.08 10.56
N TYR A 114 23.75 3.36 11.40
CA TYR A 114 25.20 3.47 11.45
C TYR A 114 25.92 2.48 10.52
N PHE A 115 25.21 1.48 10.00
CA PHE A 115 25.76 0.48 9.07
C PHE A 115 25.08 0.54 7.69
N PRO A 116 25.12 1.69 7.00
CA PRO A 116 24.36 1.88 5.76
C PRO A 116 24.76 0.93 4.63
N SER A 117 26.02 0.49 4.58
CA SER A 117 26.50 -0.47 3.59
C SER A 117 25.88 -1.87 3.72
N LEU A 118 25.20 -2.17 4.82
CA LEU A 118 24.41 -3.41 4.96
C LEU A 118 23.00 -3.27 4.36
N LEU A 119 22.51 -2.05 4.18
CA LEU A 119 21.13 -1.78 3.75
C LEU A 119 20.76 -2.40 2.41
N PRO A 120 21.60 -2.38 1.36
CA PRO A 120 21.24 -3.00 0.07
C PRO A 120 20.79 -4.45 0.23
N ASP A 121 21.46 -5.20 1.11
CA ASP A 121 21.18 -6.61 1.34
C ASP A 121 20.15 -6.86 2.49
N VAL A 122 19.77 -5.81 3.25
CA VAL A 122 18.87 -5.91 4.43
C VAL A 122 17.47 -5.36 4.14
N ILE A 123 17.31 -4.46 3.17
CA ILE A 123 16.04 -3.78 2.91
C ILE A 123 14.88 -4.76 2.66
N GLU A 124 15.07 -5.78 1.83
CA GLU A 124 14.03 -6.76 1.54
C GLU A 124 13.72 -7.71 2.73
N PRO A 125 14.73 -8.30 3.42
CA PRO A 125 14.50 -9.03 4.67
C PRO A 125 13.82 -8.19 5.77
N LEU A 126 14.22 -6.93 5.92
CA LEU A 126 13.61 -6.02 6.89
C LEU A 126 12.16 -5.70 6.52
N ALA A 127 11.87 -5.46 5.24
CA ALA A 127 10.50 -5.27 4.78
C ALA A 127 9.63 -6.52 5.06
N SER A 128 10.20 -7.71 4.85
CA SER A 128 9.52 -8.97 5.17
C SER A 128 9.23 -9.11 6.66
N CYS A 129 10.18 -8.72 7.52
CA CYS A 129 9.96 -8.62 8.97
C CYS A 129 8.83 -7.65 9.31
N CYS A 130 8.82 -6.47 8.68
CA CYS A 130 7.82 -5.43 8.86
C CYS A 130 6.40 -5.84 8.39
N LEU A 131 6.31 -6.82 7.50
CA LEU A 131 5.06 -7.39 7.00
C LEU A 131 4.58 -8.60 7.83
N SER A 132 5.35 -9.04 8.83
CA SER A 132 4.99 -10.14 9.71
C SER A 132 3.91 -9.74 10.71
N ASP A 133 2.90 -10.60 10.89
CA ASP A 133 1.86 -10.43 11.91
C ASP A 133 2.42 -10.47 13.35
N ALA A 134 3.65 -10.96 13.53
CA ALA A 134 4.32 -11.04 14.84
C ALA A 134 4.97 -9.71 15.27
N LEU A 135 5.16 -8.76 14.35
CA LEU A 135 5.87 -7.52 14.66
C LEU A 135 4.92 -6.48 15.24
N GLU A 136 5.31 -5.85 16.35
CA GLU A 136 4.54 -4.75 16.94
C GLU A 136 4.53 -3.51 16.03
N PRO A 137 3.39 -2.78 15.94
CA PRO A 137 3.29 -1.56 15.12
C PRO A 137 4.34 -0.49 15.43
N LEU A 138 4.73 -0.35 16.70
CA LEU A 138 5.76 0.61 17.11
C LEU A 138 7.12 0.31 16.45
N ILE A 139 7.46 -0.97 16.30
CA ILE A 139 8.72 -1.41 15.69
C ILE A 139 8.69 -1.23 14.17
N LEU A 140 7.55 -1.49 13.54
CA LEU A 140 7.32 -1.13 12.13
C LEU A 140 7.57 0.37 11.89
N PHE A 141 6.98 1.25 12.71
CA PHE A 141 7.18 2.69 12.56
C PHE A 141 8.63 3.10 12.84
N ARG A 142 9.28 2.46 13.81
CA ARG A 142 10.70 2.70 14.10
C ARG A 142 11.59 2.33 12.92
N ALA A 143 11.31 1.22 12.23
CA ALA A 143 12.06 0.82 11.04
C ALA A 143 11.95 1.87 9.92
N ILE A 144 10.73 2.37 9.66
CA ILE A 144 10.51 3.42 8.66
C ILE A 144 11.22 4.72 9.06
N GLU A 145 11.15 5.11 10.33
CA GLU A 145 11.81 6.32 10.86
C GLU A 145 13.34 6.26 10.68
N VAL A 146 13.94 5.12 11.04
CA VAL A 146 15.39 4.94 10.91
C VAL A 146 15.81 4.96 9.44
N LEU A 147 15.13 4.22 8.56
CA LEU A 147 15.47 4.24 7.13
C LEU A 147 15.25 5.62 6.49
N GLN A 148 14.18 6.33 6.88
CA GLN A 148 13.97 7.71 6.43
C GLN A 148 15.08 8.64 6.91
N SER A 149 15.57 8.45 8.14
CA SER A 149 16.70 9.22 8.68
C SER A 149 18.00 8.90 7.94
N THR A 150 18.26 7.63 7.63
CA THR A 150 19.42 7.21 6.84
C THR A 150 19.38 7.77 5.42
N TYR A 151 18.20 7.78 4.79
CA TYR A 151 17.97 8.42 3.50
C TYR A 151 18.24 9.93 3.56
N LYS A 152 17.68 10.63 4.55
CA LYS A 152 17.90 12.08 4.73
C LYS A 152 19.37 12.43 5.01
N ALA A 153 20.13 11.52 5.62
CA ALA A 153 21.58 11.65 5.81
C ALA A 153 22.40 11.39 4.53
N GLY A 154 21.76 10.94 3.43
CA GLY A 154 22.42 10.63 2.17
C GLY A 154 23.12 9.25 2.14
N SER A 155 22.87 8.40 3.14
CA SER A 155 23.53 7.10 3.29
C SER A 155 22.70 5.91 2.80
N LEU A 156 21.47 6.15 2.34
CA LEU A 156 20.60 5.14 1.73
C LEU A 156 20.21 5.59 0.31
N HIS A 157 20.31 4.70 -0.68
CA HIS A 157 19.94 5.07 -2.04
C HIS A 157 18.43 5.30 -2.14
N ILE A 158 18.05 6.29 -2.97
CA ILE A 158 16.64 6.62 -3.19
C ILE A 158 15.83 5.40 -3.66
N THR A 159 16.41 4.55 -4.53
CA THR A 159 15.77 3.35 -5.05
C THR A 159 15.46 2.32 -3.97
N GLU A 160 16.34 2.18 -2.97
CA GLU A 160 16.17 1.27 -1.84
C GLU A 160 15.05 1.77 -0.91
N GLN A 161 15.08 3.06 -0.56
CA GLN A 161 14.04 3.69 0.25
C GLN A 161 12.66 3.58 -0.42
N LEU A 162 12.58 3.89 -1.71
CA LEU A 162 11.34 3.79 -2.47
C LEU A 162 10.83 2.34 -2.56
N SER A 163 11.72 1.38 -2.79
CA SER A 163 11.37 -0.04 -2.86
C SER A 163 10.83 -0.55 -1.52
N PHE A 164 11.46 -0.15 -0.40
CA PHE A 164 11.00 -0.49 0.94
C PHE A 164 9.58 0.03 1.21
N LEU A 165 9.35 1.34 1.02
CA LEU A 165 8.04 1.96 1.28
C LEU A 165 6.94 1.38 0.38
N LEU A 166 7.25 1.13 -0.89
CA LEU A 166 6.31 0.57 -1.85
C LEU A 166 5.95 -0.88 -1.49
N LEU A 167 6.92 -1.70 -1.09
CA LEU A 167 6.70 -3.08 -0.68
C LEU A 167 5.78 -3.17 0.54
N LEU A 168 6.00 -2.30 1.54
CA LEU A 168 5.11 -2.18 2.70
C LEU A 168 3.69 -1.80 2.28
N MET A 169 3.53 -0.79 1.42
CA MET A 169 2.22 -0.36 0.95
C MET A 169 1.49 -1.46 0.18
N ALA A 170 2.20 -2.19 -0.68
CA ALA A 170 1.62 -3.21 -1.55
C ALA A 170 1.21 -4.47 -0.80
N ARG A 171 1.97 -4.89 0.23
CA ARG A 171 1.84 -6.22 0.84
C ARG A 171 1.39 -6.24 2.30
N PHE A 172 1.21 -5.09 2.95
CA PHE A 172 0.73 -5.05 4.34
C PHE A 172 -0.62 -5.77 4.46
N ARG A 173 -0.70 -6.77 5.34
CA ARG A 173 -1.91 -7.58 5.54
C ARG A 173 -2.92 -6.81 6.36
N VAL A 174 -3.89 -6.18 5.70
CA VAL A 174 -4.94 -5.42 6.37
C VAL A 174 -6.03 -6.35 6.88
N HIS A 175 -6.26 -6.31 8.18
CA HIS A 175 -7.36 -6.95 8.88
C HIS A 175 -8.25 -5.80 9.40
N PRO A 176 -9.29 -5.38 8.67
CA PRO A 176 -10.11 -4.24 9.08
C PRO A 176 -10.90 -4.50 10.38
N GLY A 177 -10.92 -5.75 10.86
CA GLY A 177 -11.76 -6.20 11.96
C GLY A 177 -13.19 -6.39 11.47
N ASP A 178 -13.82 -7.47 11.89
CA ASP A 178 -15.24 -7.65 11.61
C ASP A 178 -16.05 -6.66 12.42
N ILE A 179 -16.93 -5.92 11.75
CA ILE A 179 -18.02 -5.19 12.44
C ILE A 179 -19.14 -6.18 12.84
N VAL A 180 -19.18 -7.41 12.29
CA VAL A 180 -20.37 -8.30 12.42
C VAL A 180 -20.13 -9.80 12.63
N THR A 181 -18.97 -10.42 12.34
CA THR A 181 -18.83 -11.89 12.47
C THR A 181 -18.04 -12.32 13.71
N LEU A 182 -18.76 -12.97 14.64
CA LEU A 182 -18.28 -13.47 15.93
C LEU A 182 -17.63 -14.87 15.84
N GLU A 183 -17.42 -15.43 14.64
CA GLU A 183 -17.09 -16.86 14.53
C GLU A 183 -15.64 -17.18 14.15
N ASP A 184 -14.74 -16.21 13.93
CA ASP A 184 -13.30 -16.54 13.77
C ASP A 184 -12.29 -15.41 14.11
N SER A 185 -12.70 -14.33 14.77
CA SER A 185 -11.87 -13.12 14.91
C SER A 185 -10.92 -13.12 16.13
N SER A 186 -9.92 -14.02 16.14
CA SER A 186 -8.79 -13.92 17.08
C SER A 186 -7.79 -12.79 16.74
N LYS A 187 -7.87 -12.21 15.53
CA LYS A 187 -7.01 -11.10 15.12
C LYS A 187 -7.69 -9.76 15.37
N LEU A 188 -7.11 -9.00 16.30
CA LEU A 188 -7.43 -7.59 16.52
C LEU A 188 -7.32 -6.81 15.20
N SER A 189 -8.25 -5.88 14.96
CA SER A 189 -8.20 -4.99 13.81
C SER A 189 -6.86 -4.24 13.78
N ASN A 190 -6.18 -4.25 12.64
CA ASN A 190 -4.96 -3.47 12.42
C ASN A 190 -5.20 -2.26 11.51
N TRP A 191 -6.47 -1.84 11.39
CA TRP A 191 -6.89 -0.76 10.52
C TRP A 191 -6.19 0.57 10.82
N ASP A 192 -6.11 0.95 12.10
CA ASP A 192 -5.46 2.20 12.52
C ASP A 192 -3.94 2.18 12.27
N THR A 193 -3.31 1.01 12.41
CA THR A 193 -1.91 0.79 12.03
C THR A 193 -1.73 1.02 10.54
N PHE A 194 -2.56 0.40 9.69
CA PHE A 194 -2.48 0.59 8.25
C PHE A 194 -2.74 2.04 7.83
N LYS A 195 -3.69 2.75 8.47
CA LYS A 195 -3.96 4.16 8.21
C LYS A 195 -2.77 5.05 8.57
N SER A 196 -2.13 4.77 9.70
CA SER A 196 -0.92 5.48 10.16
C SER A 196 0.27 5.20 9.24
N LEU A 197 0.45 3.96 8.83
CA LEU A 197 1.46 3.53 7.84
C LEU A 197 1.26 4.25 6.50
N ASN A 198 0.03 4.27 5.98
CA ASN A 198 -0.30 5.02 4.76
C ASN A 198 0.10 6.49 4.90
N ARG A 199 -0.30 7.14 5.98
CA ARG A 199 0.03 8.56 6.19
C ARG A 199 1.54 8.76 6.21
N LEU A 200 2.27 7.94 6.95
CA LEU A 200 3.72 8.04 7.07
C LEU A 200 4.41 7.86 5.71
N ILE A 201 4.05 6.80 4.96
CA ILE A 201 4.63 6.55 3.63
C ILE A 201 4.34 7.72 2.67
N LEU A 202 3.10 8.21 2.62
CA LEU A 202 2.73 9.30 1.73
C LEU A 202 3.45 10.60 2.10
N THR A 203 3.60 10.90 3.39
CA THR A 203 4.39 12.04 3.87
C THR A 203 5.87 11.89 3.47
N SER A 204 6.48 10.73 3.73
CA SER A 204 7.87 10.46 3.35
C SER A 204 8.11 10.66 1.85
N LEU A 205 7.20 10.16 1.00
CA LEU A 205 7.29 10.32 -0.45
C LEU A 205 7.14 11.77 -0.89
N SER A 206 6.24 12.54 -0.28
CA SER A 206 6.05 13.96 -0.59
C SER A 206 7.24 14.84 -0.18
N GLU A 207 8.05 14.39 0.79
CA GLU A 207 9.26 15.08 1.25
C GLU A 207 10.51 14.79 0.41
N MET A 208 10.45 13.84 -0.53
CA MET A 208 11.63 13.41 -1.32
C MET A 208 12.02 14.36 -2.46
N GLY A 209 11.19 15.35 -2.79
CA GLY A 209 11.47 16.35 -3.82
C GLY A 209 10.31 16.51 -4.81
N ASP A 210 10.64 16.65 -6.10
CA ASP A 210 9.63 16.79 -7.16
C ASP A 210 8.80 15.49 -7.30
N GLY A 211 7.49 15.60 -7.06
CA GLY A 211 6.59 14.46 -7.08
C GLY A 211 6.52 13.74 -8.43
N SER A 212 6.63 14.47 -9.54
CA SER A 212 6.60 13.87 -10.88
C SER A 212 7.83 13.01 -11.16
N LEU A 213 9.01 13.47 -10.72
CA LEU A 213 10.27 12.71 -10.84
C LEU A 213 10.28 11.50 -9.90
N VAL A 214 9.81 11.66 -8.67
CA VAL A 214 9.70 10.53 -7.72
C VAL A 214 8.74 9.48 -8.28
N LEU A 215 7.60 9.90 -8.84
CA LEU A 215 6.66 8.98 -9.50
C LEU A 215 7.30 8.30 -10.70
N GLU A 216 8.13 9.02 -11.45
CA GLU A 216 8.85 8.46 -12.60
C GLU A 216 9.77 7.31 -12.18
N LEU A 217 10.54 7.49 -11.11
CA LEU A 217 11.46 6.49 -10.56
C LEU A 217 10.75 5.22 -10.08
N ILE A 218 9.57 5.35 -9.44
CA ILE A 218 8.84 4.19 -8.90
C ILE A 218 7.84 3.57 -9.86
N TRP A 219 7.55 4.21 -10.99
CA TRP A 219 6.39 3.85 -11.81
C TRP A 219 6.34 2.37 -12.19
N ASN A 220 7.47 1.79 -12.60
CA ASN A 220 7.51 0.39 -13.01
C ASN A 220 7.23 -0.55 -11.84
N ASN A 221 7.84 -0.31 -10.68
CA ASN A 221 7.60 -1.11 -9.48
C ASN A 221 6.17 -0.92 -8.97
N LEU A 222 5.64 0.31 -9.01
CA LEU A 222 4.28 0.65 -8.62
C LEU A 222 3.26 -0.03 -9.53
N PHE A 223 3.45 0.05 -10.85
CA PHE A 223 2.61 -0.61 -11.83
C PHE A 223 2.64 -2.13 -11.66
N ASN A 224 3.82 -2.72 -11.45
CA ASN A 224 3.96 -4.14 -11.16
C ASN A 224 3.20 -4.52 -9.88
N ALA A 225 3.35 -3.75 -8.80
CA ALA A 225 2.63 -3.99 -7.55
C ALA A 225 1.10 -3.91 -7.72
N ILE A 226 0.61 -2.96 -8.52
CA ILE A 226 -0.82 -2.84 -8.87
C ILE A 226 -1.27 -4.04 -9.72
N ALA A 227 -0.47 -4.44 -10.70
CA ALA A 227 -0.76 -5.57 -11.59
C ALA A 227 -0.79 -6.92 -10.86
N GLN A 228 -0.13 -7.02 -9.70
CA GLN A 228 -0.22 -8.17 -8.79
C GLN A 228 -1.53 -8.23 -8.00
N LYS A 229 -2.49 -7.33 -8.25
CA LYS A 229 -3.87 -7.40 -7.73
C LYS A 229 -3.91 -7.51 -6.19
N PRO A 230 -3.34 -6.52 -5.48
CA PRO A 230 -3.30 -6.55 -4.02
C PRO A 230 -4.71 -6.31 -3.44
N SER A 231 -4.86 -6.45 -2.12
CA SER A 231 -6.16 -6.18 -1.47
C SER A 231 -6.69 -4.77 -1.79
N LEU A 232 -8.01 -4.56 -1.70
CA LEU A 232 -8.61 -3.24 -1.94
C LEU A 232 -7.97 -2.12 -1.11
N HIS A 233 -7.57 -2.42 0.12
CA HIS A 233 -6.90 -1.46 1.01
C HIS A 233 -5.49 -1.11 0.52
N ASN A 234 -4.70 -2.11 0.11
CA ASN A 234 -3.37 -1.89 -0.44
C ASN A 234 -3.45 -1.20 -1.80
N MET A 235 -4.36 -1.60 -2.68
CA MET A 235 -4.62 -0.93 -3.96
C MET A 235 -4.98 0.54 -3.75
N ASN A 236 -5.84 0.85 -2.78
CA ASN A 236 -6.12 2.23 -2.39
C ASN A 236 -4.85 2.98 -1.96
N GLY A 237 -3.99 2.36 -1.17
CA GLY A 237 -2.69 2.91 -0.78
C GLY A 237 -1.79 3.21 -1.98
N LEU A 238 -1.70 2.29 -2.94
CA LEU A 238 -0.91 2.46 -4.18
C LEU A 238 -1.48 3.57 -5.07
N LEU A 239 -2.81 3.65 -5.25
CA LEU A 239 -3.43 4.76 -5.97
C LEU A 239 -3.24 6.09 -5.23
N ARG A 240 -3.20 6.07 -3.89
CA ARG A 240 -2.90 7.25 -3.08
C ARG A 240 -1.46 7.74 -3.26
N ILE A 241 -0.50 6.84 -3.53
CA ILE A 241 0.86 7.22 -3.91
C ILE A 241 0.83 8.02 -5.22
N ILE A 242 0.13 7.53 -6.25
CA ILE A 242 0.02 8.22 -7.54
C ILE A 242 -0.51 9.64 -7.35
N VAL A 243 -1.63 9.81 -6.65
CA VAL A 243 -2.24 11.16 -6.50
C VAL A 243 -1.45 12.09 -5.59
N THR A 244 -0.67 11.54 -4.66
CA THR A 244 0.19 12.33 -3.78
C THR A 244 1.39 12.89 -4.54
N LEU A 245 1.92 12.12 -5.48
CA LEU A 245 3.10 12.49 -6.25
C LEU A 245 2.75 13.30 -7.51
N ASP A 246 1.89 12.76 -8.38
CA ASP A 246 1.41 13.46 -9.57
C ASP A 246 0.10 12.84 -10.10
N ALA A 247 -1.03 13.42 -9.69
CA ALA A 247 -2.35 13.02 -10.16
C ALA A 247 -2.61 13.37 -11.64
N GLY A 248 -1.82 14.28 -12.24
CA GLY A 248 -1.95 14.71 -13.63
C GLY A 248 -1.12 13.90 -14.61
N THR A 249 -0.37 12.90 -14.13
CA THR A 249 0.60 12.16 -14.94
C THR A 249 -0.02 11.55 -16.19
N SER A 250 0.67 11.68 -17.32
CA SER A 250 0.26 11.07 -18.59
C SER A 250 0.34 9.54 -18.56
N LYS A 251 1.11 8.97 -17.62
CA LYS A 251 1.27 7.52 -17.48
C LYS A 251 -0.05 6.80 -17.15
N LEU A 252 -1.02 7.51 -16.55
CA LEU A 252 -2.37 7.01 -16.28
C LEU A 252 -3.18 6.74 -17.56
N MET A 253 -2.80 7.34 -18.70
CA MET A 253 -3.49 7.15 -19.99
C MET A 253 -3.23 5.77 -20.62
N ASN A 254 -2.35 4.96 -20.03
CA ASN A 254 -2.13 3.59 -20.49
C ASN A 254 -3.42 2.77 -20.34
N GLY A 255 -3.88 2.13 -21.42
CA GLY A 255 -5.12 1.35 -21.43
C GLY A 255 -5.20 0.25 -20.37
N ASN A 256 -4.08 -0.36 -20.00
CA ASN A 256 -4.04 -1.36 -18.92
C ASN A 256 -4.26 -0.71 -17.55
N VAL A 257 -3.70 0.47 -17.32
CA VAL A 257 -3.89 1.25 -16.07
C VAL A 257 -5.34 1.68 -15.94
N VAL A 258 -5.94 2.19 -17.02
CA VAL A 258 -7.36 2.57 -17.05
C VAL A 258 -8.27 1.38 -16.71
N LYS A 259 -8.00 0.20 -17.28
CA LYS A 259 -8.75 -1.03 -16.97
C LYS A 259 -8.59 -1.45 -15.51
N LEU A 260 -7.39 -1.30 -14.92
CA LEU A 260 -7.13 -1.59 -13.52
C LEU A 260 -7.88 -0.62 -12.58
N ILE A 261 -7.92 0.68 -12.92
CA ILE A 261 -8.70 1.68 -12.18
C ILE A 261 -10.20 1.36 -12.25
N ALA A 262 -10.71 1.03 -13.45
CA ALA A 262 -12.11 0.63 -13.62
C ALA A 262 -12.43 -0.64 -12.81
N GLY A 263 -11.58 -1.67 -12.89
CA GLY A 263 -11.71 -2.90 -12.11
C GLY A 263 -11.70 -2.65 -10.60
N TYR A 264 -10.78 -1.81 -10.12
CA TYR A 264 -10.73 -1.40 -8.72
C TYR A 264 -12.02 -0.75 -8.22
N LEU A 265 -12.61 0.16 -9.01
CA LEU A 265 -13.87 0.81 -8.67
C LEU A 265 -15.03 -0.20 -8.61
N VAL A 266 -15.07 -1.14 -9.55
CA VAL A 266 -16.07 -2.22 -9.56
C VAL A 266 -15.89 -3.12 -8.34
N ASP A 267 -14.67 -3.53 -8.02
CA ASP A 267 -14.39 -4.38 -6.87
C ASP A 267 -14.80 -3.70 -5.56
N ALA A 268 -14.47 -2.42 -5.38
CA ALA A 268 -14.90 -1.64 -4.22
C ALA A 268 -16.42 -1.47 -4.15
N SER A 269 -17.09 -1.32 -5.30
CA SER A 269 -18.55 -1.21 -5.35
C SER A 269 -19.25 -2.54 -5.11
N LEU A 270 -18.66 -3.67 -5.54
CA LEU A 270 -19.22 -4.99 -5.29
C LEU A 270 -19.04 -5.40 -3.84
N ASP A 271 -17.93 -5.04 -3.21
CA ASP A 271 -17.71 -5.25 -1.78
C ASP A 271 -18.76 -4.51 -0.92
N LEU A 272 -19.13 -3.29 -1.31
CA LEU A 272 -20.25 -2.55 -0.76
C LEU A 272 -21.58 -3.32 -0.88
N SER A 273 -21.79 -4.04 -2.00
CA SER A 273 -23.06 -4.72 -2.31
C SER A 273 -23.25 -6.09 -1.63
N LYS A 274 -22.16 -6.78 -1.28
CA LYS A 274 -22.22 -8.15 -0.71
C LYS A 274 -22.88 -8.25 0.66
N SER A 275 -23.17 -7.12 1.30
CA SER A 275 -23.50 -7.08 2.72
C SER A 275 -24.84 -6.40 3.04
N THR A 276 -25.70 -6.16 2.05
CA THR A 276 -27.02 -5.58 2.37
C THR A 276 -28.12 -5.98 1.40
N GLU A 277 -29.15 -6.63 1.94
CA GLU A 277 -30.54 -6.33 1.63
C GLU A 277 -30.74 -4.79 1.64
N PHE A 278 -31.31 -4.29 0.55
CA PHE A 278 -31.72 -2.91 0.26
C PHE A 278 -31.53 -1.85 1.38
N GLY A 279 -30.45 -1.05 1.28
CA GLY A 279 -30.30 0.20 2.05
C GLY A 279 -28.86 0.73 2.13
N PHE A 280 -28.65 2.04 1.97
CA PHE A 280 -27.35 2.68 2.21
C PHE A 280 -27.03 2.66 3.71
N GLN A 281 -26.09 1.82 4.14
CA GLN A 281 -25.55 1.91 5.50
C GLN A 281 -24.50 3.03 5.59
N PRO A 282 -24.57 3.94 6.58
CA PRO A 282 -23.67 5.10 6.69
C PRO A 282 -22.18 4.71 6.74
N ASP A 283 -21.84 3.64 7.44
CA ASP A 283 -20.44 3.20 7.59
C ASP A 283 -19.87 2.61 6.30
N LYS A 284 -20.68 1.86 5.56
CA LYS A 284 -20.27 1.31 4.26
C LYS A 284 -20.17 2.39 3.17
N THR A 285 -21.04 3.38 3.23
CA THR A 285 -20.96 4.58 2.38
C THR A 285 -19.64 5.32 2.62
N ARG A 286 -19.23 5.49 3.87
CA ARG A 286 -17.93 6.10 4.23
C ARG A 286 -16.76 5.25 3.75
N LEU A 287 -16.85 3.92 3.85
CA LEU A 287 -15.81 3.01 3.36
C LEU A 287 -15.66 3.09 1.83
N PHE A 288 -16.77 3.13 1.10
CA PHE A 288 -16.72 3.30 -0.36
C PHE A 288 -16.16 4.68 -0.74
N GLN A 289 -16.53 5.76 -0.03
CA GLN A 289 -15.91 7.09 -0.21
C GLN A 289 -14.40 7.07 0.03
N TYR A 290 -13.94 6.30 1.02
CA TYR A 290 -12.52 6.13 1.29
C TYR A 290 -11.78 5.53 0.07
N PHE A 291 -12.34 4.48 -0.54
CA PHE A 291 -11.79 3.84 -1.74
C PHE A 291 -11.92 4.71 -3.00
N LEU A 292 -12.99 5.48 -3.11
CA LEU A 292 -13.22 6.34 -4.28
C LEU A 292 -12.30 7.56 -4.31
N LYS A 293 -11.83 8.02 -3.14
CA LYS A 293 -11.08 9.27 -2.98
C LYS A 293 -9.88 9.41 -3.93
N PRO A 294 -8.93 8.46 -4.06
CA PRO A 294 -7.85 8.62 -5.03
C PRO A 294 -8.36 8.76 -6.47
N CYS A 295 -9.39 8.01 -6.86
CA CYS A 295 -9.98 8.12 -8.20
C CYS A 295 -10.60 9.49 -8.45
N THR A 296 -11.32 10.07 -7.48
CA THR A 296 -11.86 11.43 -7.63
C THR A 296 -10.77 12.48 -7.88
N ILE A 297 -9.62 12.36 -7.20
CA ILE A 297 -8.50 13.28 -7.39
C ILE A 297 -7.85 13.08 -8.78
N MET A 298 -7.64 11.83 -9.21
CA MET A 298 -7.12 11.53 -10.54
C MET A 298 -8.05 12.07 -11.64
N PHE A 299 -9.36 11.85 -11.51
CA PHE A 299 -10.35 12.25 -12.51
C PHE A 299 -10.54 13.76 -12.57
N ASP A 300 -10.37 14.49 -11.46
CA ASP A 300 -10.37 15.96 -11.44
C ASP A 300 -9.18 16.52 -12.22
N LYS A 301 -8.00 15.89 -12.09
CA LYS A 301 -6.76 16.33 -12.71
C LYS A 301 -6.54 15.81 -14.13
N ASN A 302 -7.19 14.71 -14.50
CA ASN A 302 -7.03 14.07 -15.79
C ASN A 302 -8.39 13.60 -16.33
N ASP A 303 -9.03 14.49 -17.10
CA ASP A 303 -10.33 14.28 -17.73
C ASP A 303 -10.32 13.12 -18.74
N LYS A 304 -9.20 12.94 -19.44
CA LYS A 304 -9.02 11.83 -20.39
C LYS A 304 -9.04 10.47 -19.68
N VAL A 305 -8.36 10.36 -18.53
CA VAL A 305 -8.42 9.14 -17.69
C VAL A 305 -9.85 8.86 -17.24
N LEU A 306 -10.58 9.89 -16.78
CA LEU A 306 -11.99 9.75 -16.42
C LEU A 306 -12.81 9.20 -17.60
N CYS A 307 -12.73 9.81 -18.77
CA CYS A 307 -13.48 9.39 -19.95
C CYS A 307 -13.14 7.94 -20.37
N SER A 308 -11.86 7.56 -20.37
CA SER A 308 -11.44 6.19 -20.70
C SER A 308 -11.90 5.17 -19.63
N THR A 309 -11.93 5.56 -18.35
CA THR A 309 -12.49 4.73 -17.29
C THR A 309 -14.00 4.55 -17.48
N LEU A 310 -14.74 5.62 -17.81
CA LEU A 310 -16.18 5.53 -18.10
C LEU A 310 -16.48 4.57 -19.26
N GLU A 311 -15.67 4.61 -20.33
CA GLU A 311 -15.82 3.67 -21.46
C GLU A 311 -15.55 2.22 -21.02
N SER A 312 -14.55 2.01 -20.15
CA SER A 312 -14.27 0.69 -19.57
C SER A 312 -15.44 0.19 -18.71
N LEU A 313 -16.07 1.07 -17.93
CA LEU A 313 -17.27 0.74 -17.15
C LEU A 313 -18.49 0.44 -18.05
N LYS A 314 -18.66 1.17 -19.15
CA LYS A 314 -19.69 0.88 -20.15
C LYS A 314 -19.51 -0.50 -20.77
N SER A 315 -18.28 -0.83 -21.19
CA SER A 315 -17.94 -2.15 -21.74
C SER A 315 -18.24 -3.28 -20.76
N PHE A 316 -17.95 -3.07 -19.48
CA PHE A 316 -18.28 -4.02 -18.40
C PHE A 316 -19.78 -4.27 -18.27
N VAL A 317 -20.60 -3.21 -18.36
CA VAL A 317 -22.08 -3.32 -18.34
C VAL A 317 -22.59 -4.06 -19.57
N THR A 318 -22.07 -3.77 -20.76
CA THR A 318 -22.55 -4.36 -22.02
C THR A 318 -22.09 -5.79 -22.26
N GLY A 319 -21.16 -6.32 -21.45
CA GLY A 319 -20.64 -7.68 -21.57
C GLY A 319 -19.66 -7.89 -22.72
N GLY A 320 -18.87 -6.86 -23.07
CA GLY A 320 -17.81 -7.01 -24.08
C GLY A 320 -16.71 -8.00 -23.62
N ASP A 321 -16.14 -8.75 -24.58
CA ASP A 321 -15.16 -9.85 -24.43
C ASP A 321 -13.84 -9.53 -23.71
N HIS A 322 -13.71 -8.35 -23.11
CA HIS A 322 -12.55 -7.93 -22.33
C HIS A 322 -13.01 -7.52 -20.93
N LEU A 323 -13.44 -8.52 -20.15
CA LEU A 323 -13.72 -8.36 -18.73
C LEU A 323 -12.60 -7.53 -18.08
N LEU A 324 -13.00 -6.57 -17.24
CA LEU A 324 -12.07 -5.74 -16.46
C LEU A 324 -10.99 -6.64 -15.84
N SER A 325 -9.75 -6.17 -15.80
CA SER A 325 -8.71 -6.87 -15.07
C SER A 325 -9.07 -6.83 -13.59
N SER A 326 -9.76 -7.89 -13.11
CA SER A 326 -10.21 -7.96 -11.73
C SER A 326 -9.05 -7.73 -10.79
N VAL A 327 -9.14 -6.76 -9.89
CA VAL A 327 -8.07 -6.43 -8.94
C VAL A 327 -8.14 -7.33 -7.70
N SER A 328 -9.22 -8.10 -7.59
CA SER A 328 -9.46 -9.09 -6.57
C SER A 328 -9.73 -10.46 -7.21
N ASN A 329 -9.56 -11.55 -6.45
CA ASN A 329 -9.97 -12.91 -6.88
C ASN A 329 -11.51 -13.07 -6.91
N LEU A 330 -12.26 -11.97 -7.01
CA LEU A 330 -13.71 -12.01 -7.07
C LEU A 330 -14.15 -12.47 -8.45
N ASN A 331 -14.97 -13.51 -8.47
CA ASN A 331 -15.71 -13.87 -9.66
C ASN A 331 -16.70 -12.73 -9.92
N TYR A 332 -16.46 -11.95 -10.98
CA TYR A 332 -17.40 -10.92 -11.39
C TYR A 332 -18.77 -11.54 -11.65
N PRO A 333 -19.85 -10.87 -11.22
CA PRO A 333 -21.17 -11.40 -11.45
C PRO A 333 -21.44 -11.45 -12.96
N GLY A 334 -21.76 -12.64 -13.48
CA GLY A 334 -22.28 -12.78 -14.84
C GLY A 334 -23.64 -12.09 -14.99
N GLU A 335 -24.40 -12.03 -13.89
CA GLU A 335 -25.72 -11.39 -13.84
C GLU A 335 -25.64 -9.90 -14.21
N LEU A 336 -26.37 -9.53 -15.25
CA LEU A 336 -26.46 -8.16 -15.75
C LEU A 336 -26.89 -7.16 -14.65
N SER A 337 -27.86 -7.54 -13.82
CA SER A 337 -28.42 -6.66 -12.79
C SER A 337 -27.34 -6.20 -11.79
N CYS A 338 -26.46 -7.13 -11.38
CA CYS A 338 -25.36 -6.84 -10.47
C CYS A 338 -24.30 -5.93 -11.10
N ARG A 339 -23.95 -6.16 -12.38
CA ARG A 339 -23.00 -5.30 -13.12
C ARG A 339 -23.52 -3.87 -13.26
N VAL A 340 -24.79 -3.72 -13.63
CA VAL A 340 -25.46 -2.42 -13.74
C VAL A 340 -25.52 -1.71 -12.39
N CYS A 341 -25.87 -2.41 -11.31
CA CYS A 341 -25.91 -1.82 -9.96
C CYS A 341 -24.53 -1.32 -9.51
N ALA A 342 -23.45 -2.07 -9.76
CA ALA A 342 -22.11 -1.66 -9.41
C ALA A 342 -21.69 -0.38 -10.15
N VAL A 343 -21.85 -0.35 -11.48
CA VAL A 343 -21.52 0.84 -12.28
C VAL A 343 -22.39 2.03 -11.91
N THR A 344 -23.69 1.81 -11.67
CA THR A 344 -24.60 2.87 -11.23
C THR A 344 -24.15 3.46 -9.90
N THR A 345 -23.75 2.61 -8.94
CA THR A 345 -23.25 3.06 -7.64
C THR A 345 -22.00 3.92 -7.81
N ILE A 346 -21.01 3.48 -8.58
CA ILE A 346 -19.81 4.27 -8.90
C ILE A 346 -20.20 5.63 -9.48
N LEU A 347 -21.04 5.65 -10.52
CA LEU A 347 -21.47 6.87 -11.18
C LEU A 347 -22.19 7.83 -10.24
N ILE A 348 -23.07 7.34 -9.36
CA ILE A 348 -23.78 8.20 -8.39
C ILE A 348 -22.78 8.91 -7.48
N PHE A 349 -21.77 8.22 -6.95
CA PHE A 349 -20.79 8.86 -6.08
C PHE A 349 -19.91 9.85 -6.86
N LEU A 350 -19.50 9.52 -8.08
CA LEU A 350 -18.75 10.47 -8.93
C LEU A 350 -19.60 11.72 -9.25
N CYS A 351 -20.88 11.55 -9.59
CA CYS A 351 -21.79 12.66 -9.87
C CYS A 351 -22.10 13.52 -8.64
N ASN A 352 -21.98 12.96 -7.43
CA ASN A 352 -22.15 13.71 -6.19
C ASN A 352 -20.95 14.60 -5.86
N ASP A 353 -19.77 14.31 -6.42
CA ASP A 353 -18.60 15.17 -6.26
C ASP A 353 -18.65 16.33 -7.26
N ARG A 354 -18.92 17.54 -6.74
CA ARG A 354 -19.04 18.76 -7.55
C ARG A 354 -17.77 19.10 -8.32
N LYS A 355 -16.59 18.68 -7.85
CA LYS A 355 -15.32 18.93 -8.55
C LYS A 355 -15.28 18.23 -9.91
N LEU A 356 -15.90 17.06 -9.98
CA LEU A 356 -15.93 16.23 -11.18
C LEU A 356 -16.98 16.68 -12.20
N HIS A 357 -17.90 17.59 -11.87
CA HIS A 357 -19.02 17.95 -12.76
C HIS A 357 -18.55 18.41 -14.15
N ARG A 358 -17.52 19.27 -14.19
CA ARG A 358 -16.90 19.71 -15.45
C ARG A 358 -16.36 18.53 -16.25
N ASN A 359 -15.58 17.66 -15.64
CA ASN A 359 -14.94 16.56 -16.37
C ASN A 359 -15.96 15.48 -16.75
N LEU A 360 -16.96 15.19 -15.90
CA LEU A 360 -18.06 14.27 -16.19
C LEU A 360 -18.92 14.74 -17.38
N SER A 361 -19.07 16.05 -17.56
CA SER A 361 -19.78 16.61 -18.72
C SER A 361 -19.13 16.24 -20.06
N LEU A 362 -17.80 16.03 -20.08
CA LEU A 362 -17.08 15.56 -21.27
C LEU A 362 -17.40 14.08 -21.57
N GLY A 363 -17.63 13.28 -20.53
CA GLY A 363 -18.04 11.88 -20.62
C GLY A 363 -19.55 11.65 -20.82
N LYS A 364 -20.34 12.70 -21.08
CA LYS A 364 -21.82 12.62 -21.13
C LYS A 364 -22.36 11.58 -22.11
N LEU A 365 -21.71 11.42 -23.26
CA LEU A 365 -22.12 10.44 -24.29
C LEU A 365 -21.95 9.00 -23.80
N VAL A 366 -20.93 8.74 -22.99
CA VAL A 366 -20.67 7.43 -22.40
C VAL A 366 -21.75 7.10 -21.37
N ILE A 367 -22.05 8.05 -20.47
CA ILE A 367 -23.10 7.92 -19.46
C ILE A 367 -24.47 7.74 -20.13
N LYS A 368 -24.76 8.49 -21.20
CA LYS A 368 -25.97 8.33 -22.02
C LYS A 368 -26.05 6.93 -22.62
N GLY A 369 -24.97 6.42 -23.20
CA GLY A 369 -24.93 5.06 -23.75
C GLY A 369 -25.16 3.96 -22.70
N ILE A 370 -24.69 4.15 -21.46
CA ILE A 370 -25.00 3.21 -20.35
C ILE A 370 -26.50 3.25 -20.03
N LEU A 371 -27.09 4.45 -19.91
CA LEU A 371 -28.53 4.62 -19.64
C LEU A 371 -29.41 4.01 -20.74
N GLU A 372 -29.08 4.27 -22.01
CA GLU A 372 -29.78 3.72 -23.17
C GLU A 372 -29.70 2.19 -23.20
N TYR A 373 -28.53 1.63 -22.89
CA TYR A 373 -28.38 0.19 -22.77
C TYR A 373 -29.24 -0.40 -21.64
N ILE A 374 -29.25 0.20 -20.44
CA ILE A 374 -30.10 -0.26 -19.33
C ILE A 374 -31.59 -0.20 -19.72
N ARG A 375 -32.02 0.87 -20.39
CA ARG A 375 -33.39 1.00 -20.90
C ARG A 375 -33.74 -0.09 -21.89
N HIS A 376 -32.89 -0.32 -22.89
CA HIS A 376 -33.10 -1.39 -23.87
C HIS A 376 -33.28 -2.75 -23.19
N GLN A 377 -32.50 -3.03 -22.14
CA GLN A 377 -32.63 -4.28 -21.38
C GLN A 377 -33.94 -4.36 -20.58
N LEU A 378 -34.43 -3.24 -20.04
CA LEU A 378 -35.73 -3.15 -19.36
C LEU A 378 -36.91 -3.33 -20.31
N ASP A 379 -36.84 -2.73 -21.50
CA ASP A 379 -37.89 -2.77 -22.53
C ASP A 379 -37.91 -4.14 -23.25
N SER A 380 -36.78 -4.85 -23.27
CA SER A 380 -36.69 -6.16 -23.90
C SER A 380 -37.45 -7.23 -23.11
N SER A 381 -38.22 -8.05 -23.81
CA SER A 381 -38.92 -9.22 -23.26
C SER A 381 -37.99 -10.42 -22.99
N VAL A 382 -36.67 -10.20 -22.96
CA VAL A 382 -35.65 -11.25 -22.89
C VAL A 382 -35.82 -12.05 -21.58
N PRO A 383 -35.80 -13.40 -21.63
CA PRO A 383 -36.09 -14.25 -20.47
C PRO A 383 -35.02 -14.26 -19.37
N ASP A 384 -33.84 -13.67 -19.60
CA ASP A 384 -32.64 -13.88 -18.77
C ASP A 384 -32.58 -13.05 -17.48
N VAL A 385 -33.56 -12.18 -17.21
CA VAL A 385 -33.55 -11.33 -16.02
C VAL A 385 -34.69 -11.72 -15.08
N THR A 386 -34.33 -12.22 -13.89
CA THR A 386 -35.28 -12.51 -12.81
C THR A 386 -36.11 -11.27 -12.47
N HIS A 387 -37.33 -11.46 -11.94
CA HIS A 387 -38.18 -10.33 -11.51
C HIS A 387 -37.43 -9.37 -10.55
N VAL A 388 -36.65 -9.94 -9.63
CA VAL A 388 -35.77 -9.18 -8.71
C VAL A 388 -34.69 -8.41 -9.49
N GLY A 389 -34.06 -9.05 -10.49
CA GLY A 389 -33.10 -8.40 -11.38
C GLY A 389 -33.70 -7.23 -12.15
N LYS A 390 -34.94 -7.35 -12.66
CA LYS A 390 -35.64 -6.27 -13.36
C LYS A 390 -35.94 -5.09 -12.44
N GLN A 391 -36.33 -5.34 -11.19
CA GLN A 391 -36.50 -4.28 -10.19
C GLN A 391 -35.19 -3.54 -9.88
N LYS A 392 -34.07 -4.28 -9.75
CA LYS A 392 -32.73 -3.69 -9.56
C LYS A 392 -32.33 -2.81 -10.75
N LEU A 393 -32.54 -3.28 -11.98
CA LEU A 393 -32.28 -2.51 -13.19
C LEU A 393 -33.13 -1.23 -13.25
N LYS A 394 -34.43 -1.32 -12.92
CA LYS A 394 -35.33 -0.15 -12.90
C LYS A 394 -34.89 0.89 -11.86
N SER A 395 -34.51 0.44 -10.66
CA SER A 395 -33.99 1.32 -9.61
C SER A 395 -32.69 2.00 -10.05
N ALA A 396 -31.76 1.25 -10.63
CA ALA A 396 -30.49 1.76 -11.12
C ALA A 396 -30.71 2.81 -12.24
N PHE A 397 -31.61 2.53 -13.17
CA PHE A 397 -31.98 3.46 -14.24
C PHE A 397 -32.49 4.80 -13.71
N GLU A 398 -33.48 4.79 -12.81
CA GLU A 398 -34.06 6.03 -12.26
C GLU A 398 -33.06 6.85 -11.43
N GLN A 399 -32.21 6.17 -10.64
CA GLN A 399 -31.16 6.85 -9.88
C GLN A 399 -30.14 7.53 -10.81
N LEU A 400 -29.67 6.82 -11.83
CA LEU A 400 -28.69 7.36 -12.77
C LEU A 400 -29.29 8.46 -13.66
N LYS A 401 -30.54 8.31 -14.10
CA LYS A 401 -31.31 9.31 -14.85
C LYS A 401 -31.39 10.64 -14.08
N THR A 402 -31.70 10.58 -12.79
CA THR A 402 -31.73 11.75 -11.91
C THR A 402 -30.38 12.46 -11.83
N LYS A 403 -29.28 11.70 -11.79
CA LYS A 403 -27.92 12.26 -11.75
C LYS A 403 -27.46 12.82 -13.10
N ALA A 404 -27.80 12.16 -14.20
CA ALA A 404 -27.51 12.64 -15.54
C ALA A 404 -28.21 13.98 -15.84
N LEU A 405 -29.46 14.15 -15.37
CA LEU A 405 -30.17 15.43 -15.39
C LEU A 405 -29.41 16.53 -14.64
N GLN A 406 -28.90 16.23 -13.45
CA GLN A 406 -28.17 17.20 -12.61
C GLN A 406 -26.87 17.67 -13.25
N LEU A 407 -26.24 16.83 -14.08
CA LEU A 407 -24.99 17.15 -14.79
C LEU A 407 -25.23 17.91 -16.11
N ASN A 408 -26.48 18.29 -16.45
CA ASN A 408 -26.86 18.80 -17.77
C ASN A 408 -26.41 17.88 -18.91
N CYS A 409 -26.32 16.57 -18.68
CA CYS A 409 -25.91 15.63 -19.72
C CYS A 409 -26.97 15.52 -20.82
N TRP A 410 -28.25 15.81 -20.52
CA TRP A 410 -29.39 15.79 -21.44
C TRP A 410 -30.19 17.10 -21.34
N ASP A 411 -30.91 17.44 -22.42
CA ASP A 411 -32.02 18.40 -22.37
C ASP A 411 -33.26 17.75 -21.73
N ARG A 412 -34.04 18.51 -20.95
CA ARG A 412 -35.28 18.02 -20.31
C ARG A 412 -36.24 17.35 -21.30
N SER A 413 -36.31 17.88 -22.52
CA SER A 413 -37.14 17.36 -23.61
C SER A 413 -36.71 15.98 -24.10
N GLU A 414 -35.40 15.68 -24.07
CA GLU A 414 -34.92 14.34 -24.38
C GLU A 414 -35.36 13.36 -23.29
N LEU A 415 -35.31 13.72 -22.01
CA LEU A 415 -35.72 12.87 -20.88
C LEU A 415 -37.23 12.66 -20.73
N GLU A 416 -38.05 13.64 -21.09
CA GLU A 416 -39.50 13.58 -20.90
C GLU A 416 -40.15 12.51 -21.81
N GLY A 417 -39.57 12.26 -23.00
CA GLY A 417 -39.90 11.08 -23.83
C GLY A 417 -39.52 9.72 -23.23
N PHE A 418 -38.86 9.70 -22.05
CA PHE A 418 -38.52 8.51 -21.27
C PHE A 418 -39.49 8.25 -20.10
N SER A 419 -40.53 9.07 -19.89
CA SER A 419 -41.55 8.82 -18.84
C SER A 419 -42.89 8.31 -19.37
N SER A 420 -43.13 8.39 -20.68
CA SER A 420 -44.44 8.18 -21.30
C SER A 420 -44.70 6.78 -21.86
N ALA A 421 -43.87 5.78 -21.50
CA ALA A 421 -44.11 4.38 -21.85
C ALA A 421 -44.25 3.57 -20.56
N THR A 422 -45.40 3.72 -19.90
CA THR A 422 -45.91 2.79 -18.88
C THR A 422 -46.47 1.53 -19.52
#